data_AF-A0A0K3CJW9-F1
#
_entry.id   AF-A0A0K3CJW9-F1
#
_cell.length_a   1.000
_cell.length_b   1.000
_cell.length_c   1.000
_cell.angle_alpha   90.00
_cell.angle_beta   90.00
_cell.angle_gamma   90.00
#
_symmetry.space_group_name_H-M   'P 1'
#
loop_
_entity.id
_entity.type
_entity.pdbx_description
1 polymer ?
#
loop_
_entity_poly.entity_id
_entity_poly.type
_entity_poly.pdbx_seq_one_letter_code
_entity_poly.pdbx_strand_id
1 'polypeptide(L)'
;MRFSFVAVIALVAPAVFAASIPSAGQVQDALSSAADQVADQLRFNFDDGDSCGSFKVRCVRKDQKKVVGDIGKKEFIKDGLTCKQKHETTNKAECNAKYPVDCAAKCDAVGSPL
;
A
#
# COMPACT_ATOMS: atom_id res chain seq x y z
N MET A 1 -36.38 1.83 -27.73
CA MET A 1 -35.66 2.60 -28.77
C MET A 1 -36.55 3.75 -29.20
N ARG A 2 -36.20 4.98 -28.86
CA ARG A 2 -36.86 6.20 -29.36
C ARG A 2 -35.76 7.19 -29.68
N PHE A 3 -35.55 7.39 -30.97
CA PHE A 3 -34.56 8.30 -31.53
C PHE A 3 -35.12 9.72 -31.48
N SER A 4 -34.35 10.66 -30.92
CA SER A 4 -34.53 12.08 -31.18
C SER A 4 -33.17 12.69 -31.53
N PHE A 5 -32.94 12.79 -32.84
CA PHE A 5 -31.94 13.63 -33.47
C PHE A 5 -32.50 15.04 -33.60
N VAL A 6 -31.98 16.02 -32.84
CA VAL A 6 -32.06 17.49 -33.08
C VAL A 6 -31.07 18.11 -32.06
N ALA A 7 -30.12 19.01 -32.32
CA ALA A 7 -29.75 19.81 -33.48
C ALA A 7 -28.24 20.07 -33.45
N VAL A 8 -27.65 20.10 -34.64
CA VAL A 8 -26.33 20.68 -34.93
C VAL A 8 -26.35 22.15 -34.51
N ILE A 9 -25.55 22.53 -33.51
CA ILE A 9 -25.33 23.94 -33.18
C ILE A 9 -24.37 24.52 -34.22
N ALA A 10 -24.87 25.56 -34.87
CA ALA A 10 -24.29 26.24 -36.00
C ALA A 10 -22.88 26.79 -35.71
N LEU A 11 -22.02 26.61 -36.71
CA LEU A 11 -20.79 27.35 -36.94
C LEU A 11 -21.07 28.86 -36.91
N VAL A 12 -20.53 29.55 -35.91
CA VAL A 12 -20.29 31.00 -35.97
C VAL A 12 -18.77 31.19 -36.13
N ALA A 13 -18.42 31.88 -37.20
CA ALA A 13 -17.06 32.11 -37.69
C ALA A 13 -16.19 32.92 -36.70
N PRO A 14 -14.85 32.87 -36.85
CA PRO A 14 -13.87 33.15 -35.80
C PRO A 14 -13.47 34.62 -35.76
N ALA A 15 -13.57 35.27 -34.59
CA ALA A 15 -12.94 36.56 -34.34
C ALA A 15 -12.80 36.91 -32.83
N VAL A 16 -12.41 35.95 -31.98
CA VAL A 16 -11.92 36.27 -30.62
C VAL A 16 -10.84 35.27 -30.19
N PHE A 17 -9.76 35.20 -30.96
CA PHE A 17 -8.48 34.62 -30.49
C PHE A 17 -7.46 35.76 -30.39
N ALA A 18 -7.70 36.68 -29.46
CA ALA A 18 -6.69 37.63 -29.02
C ALA A 18 -6.88 37.81 -27.51
N ALA A 19 -5.85 37.44 -26.74
CA ALA A 19 -5.81 37.32 -25.28
C ALA A 19 -6.71 36.18 -24.76
N SER A 20 -6.21 35.01 -24.40
CA SER A 20 -5.05 34.77 -23.53
C SER A 20 -4.48 33.38 -23.84
N ILE A 21 -3.51 33.31 -24.75
CA ILE A 21 -2.53 32.22 -24.67
C ILE A 21 -1.71 32.59 -23.43
N PRO A 22 -1.76 31.80 -22.33
CA PRO A 22 -0.90 32.09 -21.19
C PRO A 22 0.53 32.18 -21.73
N SER A 23 1.18 33.33 -21.49
CA SER A 23 2.59 33.52 -21.82
C SER A 23 3.37 32.32 -21.29
N ALA A 24 4.40 31.85 -22.00
CA ALA A 24 5.20 30.70 -21.59
C ALA A 24 5.66 30.77 -20.12
N GLY A 25 5.91 31.99 -19.61
CA GLY A 25 6.21 32.25 -18.20
C GLY A 25 5.05 31.90 -17.25
N GLN A 26 3.80 32.28 -17.58
CA GLN A 26 2.63 31.96 -16.76
C GLN A 26 2.31 30.46 -16.72
N VAL A 27 2.62 29.73 -17.80
CA VAL A 27 2.48 28.27 -17.84
C VAL A 27 3.59 27.61 -17.02
N GLN A 28 4.81 28.15 -17.05
CA GLN A 28 5.93 27.67 -16.24
C GLN A 28 5.70 27.89 -14.74
N ASP A 29 5.20 29.06 -14.32
CA ASP A 29 4.89 29.32 -12.90
C ASP A 29 3.76 28.42 -12.38
N ALA A 30 2.71 28.22 -13.18
CA ALA A 30 1.61 27.31 -12.84
C ALA A 30 2.07 25.84 -12.79
N LEU A 31 2.99 25.45 -13.69
CA LEU A 31 3.57 24.11 -13.70
C LEU A 31 4.51 23.90 -12.52
N SER A 32 5.30 24.90 -12.13
CA SER A 32 6.16 24.85 -10.94
C SER A 32 5.33 24.75 -9.65
N SER A 33 4.22 25.50 -9.53
CA SER A 33 3.32 25.38 -8.39
C SER A 33 2.57 24.04 -8.36
N ALA A 34 2.18 23.51 -9.53
CA ALA A 34 1.60 22.18 -9.63
C ALA A 34 2.64 21.09 -9.33
N ALA A 35 3.90 21.26 -9.75
CA ALA A 35 4.98 20.34 -9.45
C ALA A 35 5.33 20.35 -7.96
N ASP A 36 5.29 21.50 -7.28
CA ASP A 36 5.49 21.61 -5.84
C ASP A 36 4.34 20.94 -5.07
N GLN A 37 3.09 21.13 -5.50
CA GLN A 37 1.93 20.43 -4.93
C GLN A 37 1.96 18.91 -5.16
N VAL A 38 2.42 18.47 -6.34
CA VAL A 38 2.62 17.04 -6.62
C VAL A 38 3.83 16.50 -5.87
N ALA A 39 4.88 17.30 -5.66
CA ALA A 39 6.03 16.93 -4.84
C ALA A 39 5.70 16.89 -3.34
N ASP A 40 4.72 17.67 -2.86
CA ASP A 40 4.20 17.60 -1.49
C ASP A 40 3.24 16.41 -1.30
N GLN A 41 2.43 16.07 -2.31
CA GLN A 41 1.66 14.81 -2.29
C GLN A 41 2.51 13.56 -2.48
N LEU A 42 3.60 13.64 -3.25
CA LEU A 42 4.60 12.57 -3.42
C LEU A 42 5.73 12.63 -2.39
N ARG A 43 5.75 13.65 -1.53
CA ARG A 43 6.25 13.54 -0.16
C ARG A 43 5.26 12.66 0.58
N PHE A 44 5.26 11.38 0.18
CA PHE A 44 5.03 10.32 1.13
C PHE A 44 5.91 10.68 2.31
N ASN A 45 5.28 11.08 3.40
CA ASN A 45 5.91 11.20 4.69
C ASN A 45 6.60 9.85 4.93
N PHE A 46 7.87 9.74 4.55
CA PHE A 46 8.78 8.73 5.08
C PHE A 46 9.13 9.05 6.55
N ASP A 47 8.30 9.86 7.20
CA ASP A 47 8.29 10.18 8.62
C ASP A 47 7.15 9.45 9.36
N ASP A 48 6.49 8.47 8.74
CA ASP A 48 5.52 7.62 9.45
C ASP A 48 6.18 6.30 9.91
N GLY A 49 6.89 6.39 11.03
CA GLY A 49 7.13 5.26 11.94
C GLY A 49 8.11 4.19 11.46
N ASP A 50 9.36 4.28 11.90
CA ASP A 50 10.32 3.17 12.00
C ASP A 50 9.89 2.08 13.01
N SER A 51 8.60 1.73 13.03
CA SER A 51 8.01 0.88 14.04
C SER A 51 7.24 -0.25 13.38
N CYS A 52 7.97 -1.22 12.85
CA CYS A 52 7.43 -2.57 12.78
C CYS A 52 7.14 -2.98 14.23
N GLY A 53 5.87 -2.84 14.63
CA GLY A 53 5.44 -3.08 15.99
C GLY A 53 5.45 -4.56 16.36
N SER A 54 4.79 -4.88 17.48
CA SER A 54 4.57 -6.27 17.86
C SER A 54 3.25 -6.79 17.29
N PHE A 55 3.30 -7.76 16.39
CA PHE A 55 2.13 -8.38 15.77
C PHE A 55 1.91 -9.81 16.26
N LYS A 56 0.65 -10.27 16.21
CA LYS A 56 0.34 -11.66 16.58
C LYS A 56 0.94 -12.63 15.56
N VAL A 57 1.62 -13.66 16.06
CA VAL A 57 2.23 -14.72 15.25
C VAL A 57 1.40 -15.99 15.36
N ARG A 58 0.83 -16.41 14.23
CA ARG A 58 0.01 -17.61 14.09
C ARG A 58 0.87 -18.80 13.69
N CYS A 59 0.63 -19.95 14.29
CA CYS A 59 1.26 -21.22 13.91
C CYS A 59 0.42 -21.87 12.81
N VAL A 60 1.02 -22.08 11.64
CA VAL A 60 0.33 -22.64 10.47
C VAL A 60 1.01 -23.94 10.07
N ARG A 61 0.23 -25.01 9.90
CA ARG A 61 0.77 -26.29 9.42
C ARG A 61 1.04 -26.20 7.91
N LYS A 62 2.29 -26.39 7.47
CA LYS A 62 2.70 -26.30 6.06
C LYS A 62 1.83 -27.12 5.11
N ASP A 63 1.54 -28.36 5.49
CA ASP A 63 0.87 -29.32 4.60
C ASP A 63 -0.60 -28.96 4.34
N GLN A 64 -1.27 -28.38 5.33
CA GLN A 64 -2.72 -28.16 5.30
C GLN A 64 -3.10 -26.68 5.22
N LYS A 65 -2.11 -25.77 5.24
CA LYS A 65 -2.30 -24.31 5.41
C LYS A 65 -3.29 -23.96 6.52
N LYS A 66 -3.39 -24.84 7.53
CA LYS A 66 -4.35 -24.73 8.63
C LYS A 66 -3.69 -24.01 9.78
N VAL A 67 -4.37 -23.00 10.32
CA VAL A 67 -3.96 -22.35 11.56
C VAL A 67 -4.18 -23.36 12.70
N VAL A 68 -3.10 -23.69 13.38
CA VAL A 68 -3.08 -24.60 14.55
C VAL A 68 -3.32 -23.81 15.83
N GLY A 69 -2.81 -22.58 15.89
CA GLY A 69 -2.94 -21.70 17.04
C GLY A 69 -2.07 -20.46 16.90
N ASP A 70 -1.69 -19.85 18.02
CA ASP A 70 -0.82 -18.67 18.04
C ASP A 70 0.15 -18.66 19.24
N ILE A 71 1.28 -17.98 19.07
CA ILE A 71 2.31 -17.79 20.09
C ILE A 71 2.30 -16.36 20.65
N GLY A 72 1.16 -15.67 20.54
CA GLY A 72 1.01 -14.29 21.00
C GLY A 72 1.67 -13.25 20.10
N LYS A 73 1.88 -12.06 20.66
CA LYS A 73 2.53 -10.94 19.96
C LYS A 73 4.05 -11.11 19.98
N LYS A 74 4.69 -10.95 18.83
CA LYS A 74 6.16 -10.99 18.68
C LYS A 74 6.63 -9.73 17.96
N GLU A 75 7.89 -9.38 18.17
CA GLU A 75 8.53 -8.22 17.53
C GLU A 75 8.75 -8.46 16.03
N PHE A 76 8.50 -7.41 15.25
CA PHE A 76 8.82 -7.37 13.83
C PHE A 76 9.88 -6.30 13.60
N ILE A 77 10.72 -6.52 12.59
CA ILE A 77 11.74 -5.57 12.16
C ILE A 77 11.47 -5.17 10.72
N LYS A 78 11.85 -3.94 10.39
CA LYS A 78 11.74 -3.39 9.05
C LYS A 78 12.72 -4.11 8.12
N ASP A 79 12.21 -4.56 7.00
CA ASP A 79 12.94 -5.20 5.90
C ASP A 79 12.52 -4.55 4.60
N GLY A 80 13.21 -3.46 4.25
CA GLY A 80 12.83 -2.58 3.14
C GLY A 80 11.47 -1.94 3.36
N LEU A 81 10.53 -2.22 2.46
CA LEU A 81 9.13 -1.74 2.51
C LEU A 81 8.20 -2.68 3.30
N THR A 82 8.72 -3.75 3.91
CA THR A 82 7.93 -4.77 4.60
C THR A 82 8.37 -4.96 6.04
N CYS A 83 7.50 -5.53 6.88
CA CYS A 83 7.85 -5.94 8.24
C CYS A 83 8.03 -7.46 8.29
N LYS A 84 9.21 -7.92 8.70
CA LYS A 84 9.50 -9.35 8.92
C LYS A 84 9.58 -9.66 10.40
N GLN A 85 9.34 -10.91 10.77
CA GLN A 85 9.53 -11.35 12.16
C GLN A 85 10.99 -11.22 12.56
N LYS A 86 11.28 -10.57 13.70
CA LYS A 86 12.64 -10.39 14.21
C LYS A 86 13.35 -11.72 14.50
N HIS A 87 12.59 -12.69 15.02
CA HIS A 87 13.08 -14.00 15.43
C HIS A 87 12.27 -15.13 14.79
N GLU A 88 12.22 -15.17 13.46
CA GLU A 88 11.40 -16.16 12.73
C GLU A 88 11.73 -17.61 13.10
N THR A 89 13.02 -17.96 13.19
CA THR A 89 13.46 -19.33 13.54
C THR A 89 13.02 -19.70 14.96
N THR A 90 13.17 -18.78 15.92
CA THR A 90 12.73 -18.98 17.30
C THR A 90 11.21 -19.11 17.38
N ASN A 91 10.47 -18.24 16.69
CA ASN A 91 9.02 -18.29 16.64
C ASN A 91 8.52 -19.60 16.01
N LYS A 92 9.20 -20.09 14.97
CA LYS A 92 8.91 -21.40 14.37
C LYS A 92 9.17 -22.54 15.36
N ALA A 93 10.31 -22.52 16.05
CA ALA A 93 10.60 -23.52 17.07
C ALA A 93 9.55 -23.50 18.19
N GLU A 94 9.16 -22.31 18.65
CA GLU A 94 8.13 -22.11 19.67
C GLU A 94 6.76 -22.63 19.22
N CYS A 95 6.35 -22.39 17.97
CA CYS A 95 5.14 -22.97 17.40
C CYS A 95 5.16 -24.50 17.44
N ASN A 96 6.28 -25.11 17.06
CA ASN A 96 6.43 -26.57 17.05
C ASN A 96 6.52 -27.16 18.46
N ALA A 97 7.09 -26.43 19.41
CA ALA A 97 7.17 -26.83 20.82
C ALA A 97 5.83 -26.68 21.55
N LYS A 98 5.06 -25.63 21.24
CA LYS A 98 3.74 -25.36 21.85
C LYS A 98 2.65 -26.30 21.35
N TYR A 99 2.73 -26.70 20.08
CA TYR A 99 1.76 -27.58 19.43
C TYR A 99 2.41 -28.86 18.86
N PRO A 100 3.04 -29.71 19.70
CA PRO A 100 3.86 -30.82 19.21
C PRO A 100 3.07 -31.87 18.44
N VAL A 101 1.81 -32.11 18.82
CA VAL A 101 0.92 -33.10 18.17
C VAL A 101 0.43 -32.59 16.82
N ASP A 102 -0.12 -31.38 16.78
CA ASP A 102 -0.72 -30.81 15.56
C ASP A 102 0.33 -30.36 14.54
N CYS A 103 1.47 -29.86 15.02
CA CYS A 103 2.54 -29.37 14.17
C CYS A 103 3.50 -30.48 13.74
N ALA A 104 3.79 -31.47 14.59
CA ALA A 104 4.76 -32.54 14.30
C ALA A 104 6.07 -32.01 13.68
N ALA A 105 6.60 -30.90 14.21
CA ALA A 105 7.77 -30.17 13.70
C ALA A 105 7.64 -29.52 12.29
N LYS A 106 6.43 -29.49 11.71
CA LYS A 106 6.11 -28.99 10.36
C LYS A 106 5.29 -27.70 10.34
N CYS A 107 5.12 -27.02 11.48
CA CYS A 107 4.50 -25.70 11.48
C CYS A 107 5.50 -24.59 11.13
N ASP A 108 4.98 -23.57 10.46
CA ASP A 108 5.60 -22.26 10.35
C ASP A 108 4.95 -21.26 11.29
N ALA A 109 5.70 -20.20 11.57
CA ALA A 109 5.24 -19.03 12.29
C ALA A 109 4.94 -17.91 11.27
N VAL A 110 3.68 -17.48 11.18
CA VAL A 110 3.23 -16.47 10.22
C VAL A 110 2.73 -15.24 10.97
N GLY A 111 3.35 -14.09 10.70
CA GLY A 111 2.87 -12.80 11.16
C GLY A 111 1.55 -12.42 10.51
N SER A 112 0.66 -11.78 11.24
CA SER A 112 -0.59 -11.29 10.66
C SER A 112 -0.82 -9.84 11.03
N PRO A 113 -1.04 -8.95 10.04
CA PRO A 113 -1.58 -7.63 10.35
C PRO A 113 -2.94 -7.87 11.01
N LEU A 114 -3.14 -7.23 12.16
CA LEU A 114 -4.42 -7.27 12.88
C LEU A 114 -5.49 -6.53 12.07
#